data_AF-A0A2W0C892-F1
#
_entry.id   AF-A0A2W0C892-F1
#
_cell.length_a   1.000
_cell.length_b   1.000
_cell.length_c   1.000
_cell.angle_alpha   90.00
_cell.angle_beta   90.00
_cell.angle_gamma   90.00
#
_symmetry.space_group_name_H-M   'P 1'
#
loop_
_entity.id
_entity.type
_entity.pdbx_description
1 polymer ?
#
loop_
_entity_poly.entity_id
_entity_poly.type
_entity_poly.pdbx_seq_one_letter_code
_entity_poly.pdbx_strand_id
1 'polypeptide(L)'
;MYDLIVKKVLPNGTKADNRFEFHERERQFKIVGVGVIPKGKRKMMYIGDSRLTDNYQYRCLDMEQRSKVEFKAYVEAVGIDTLNDALSEAWERIKPKPISSEEYDIDFDVSQFV
;
A
#
# COMPACT_ATOMS: atom_id res chain seq x y z
N MET A 1 -11.14 -7.02 -1.88
CA MET A 1 -9.94 -6.26 -2.28
C MET A 1 -10.07 -4.92 -1.59
N TYR A 2 -9.08 -4.54 -0.78
CA TYR A 2 -9.10 -3.27 -0.07
C TYR A 2 -8.05 -2.36 -0.67
N ASP A 3 -8.47 -1.19 -1.11
CA ASP A 3 -7.59 -0.17 -1.66
C ASP A 3 -7.33 0.86 -0.56
N LEU A 4 -6.06 1.07 -0.21
CA LEU A 4 -5.66 2.07 0.76
C LEU A 4 -4.71 3.07 0.15
N ILE A 5 -4.87 4.32 0.58
CA ILE A 5 -3.97 5.41 0.24
C ILE A 5 -3.39 5.96 1.54
N VAL A 6 -2.06 5.86 1.68
CA VAL A 6 -1.32 6.49 2.76
C VAL A 6 -0.59 7.70 2.21
N LYS A 7 -0.98 8.87 2.74
CA LYS A 7 -0.39 10.15 2.34
C LYS A 7 0.78 10.49 3.24
N LYS A 8 1.93 10.82 2.66
CA LYS A 8 3.12 11.26 3.39
C LYS A 8 3.60 12.60 2.85
N VAL A 9 4.30 13.37 3.68
CA VAL A 9 4.99 14.59 3.26
C VAL A 9 6.47 14.36 3.47
N LEU A 10 7.22 14.42 2.37
CA LEU A 10 8.68 14.23 2.37
C LEU A 10 9.38 15.44 2.99
N PRO A 11 10.63 15.28 3.48
CA PRO A 11 11.41 16.38 4.07
C PRO A 11 11.58 17.59 3.16
N ASN A 12 11.61 17.37 1.84
CA ASN A 12 11.69 18.43 0.84
C ASN A 12 10.36 19.17 0.58
N GLY A 13 9.29 18.81 1.29
CA GLY A 13 7.93 19.36 1.17
C GLY A 13 7.10 18.78 0.02
N THR A 14 7.60 17.76 -0.67
CA THR A 14 6.84 16.98 -1.67
C THR A 14 5.79 16.13 -0.96
N LYS A 15 4.56 16.11 -1.48
CA LYS A 15 3.51 15.22 -0.96
C LYS A 15 3.54 13.92 -1.77
N ALA A 16 3.40 12.79 -1.09
CA ALA A 16 3.36 11.47 -1.70
C ALA A 16 2.06 10.74 -1.31
N ASP A 17 1.40 10.16 -2.30
CA ASP A 17 0.24 9.29 -2.14
C ASP A 17 0.68 7.86 -2.48
N ASN A 18 0.88 7.03 -1.45
CA ASN A 18 1.26 5.63 -1.61
C ASN A 18 0.01 4.76 -1.61
N ARG A 19 -0.22 4.02 -2.69
CA ARG A 19 -1.39 3.17 -2.88
C ARG A 19 -1.05 1.71 -2.63
N PHE A 20 -1.88 1.06 -1.84
CA PHE A 20 -1.74 -0.33 -1.46
C PHE A 20 -3.03 -1.08 -1.75
N GLU A 21 -2.87 -2.32 -2.21
CA GLU A 21 -3.97 -3.26 -2.38
C GLU A 21 -3.77 -4.46 -1.46
N PHE A 22 -4.83 -4.82 -0.74
CA PHE A 22 -4.89 -6.07 0.02
C PHE A 22 -5.86 -7.06 -0.62
N HIS A 23 -5.30 -8.19 -1.04
CA HIS A 23 -6.01 -9.33 -1.56
C HIS A 23 -6.20 -10.36 -0.44
N GLU A 24 -7.32 -10.29 0.26
CA GLU A 24 -7.62 -11.15 1.41
C GLU A 24 -7.59 -12.65 1.06
N ARG A 25 -8.12 -13.04 -0.11
CA ARG A 25 -8.14 -14.43 -0.58
C ARG A 25 -6.74 -15.00 -0.81
N GLU A 26 -5.84 -14.19 -1.35
CA GLU A 26 -4.46 -14.59 -1.66
C GLU A 26 -3.51 -14.27 -0.50
N ARG A 27 -4.00 -13.58 0.54
CA ARG A 27 -3.22 -12.99 1.64
C ARG A 27 -2.04 -12.15 1.13
N GLN A 28 -2.23 -11.44 0.02
CA GLN A 28 -1.20 -10.62 -0.60
C GLN A 28 -1.44 -9.15 -0.32
N PHE A 29 -0.39 -8.48 0.14
CA PHE A 29 -0.36 -7.03 0.31
C PHE A 29 0.66 -6.45 -0.65
N LYS A 30 0.22 -5.54 -1.52
CA LYS A 30 1.03 -5.02 -2.62
C LYS A 30 0.98 -3.51 -2.68
N ILE A 31 2.12 -2.90 -3.03
CA ILE A 31 2.17 -1.50 -3.48
C ILE A 31 1.77 -1.50 -4.95
N VAL A 32 0.73 -0.75 -5.29
CA VAL A 32 0.19 -0.70 -6.65
C VAL A 32 0.39 0.65 -7.33
N GLY A 33 0.85 1.65 -6.59
CA GLY A 33 1.19 2.92 -7.19
C GLY A 33 1.70 3.94 -6.21
N VAL A 34 2.49 4.86 -6.73
CA VAL A 34 3.02 5.99 -5.98
C VAL A 34 2.75 7.27 -6.76
N GLY A 35 1.98 8.16 -6.16
CA GLY A 35 1.73 9.51 -6.66
C GLY A 35 2.62 10.52 -5.94
N VAL A 36 3.19 11.49 -6.65
CA VAL A 36 3.95 12.59 -6.04
C VAL A 36 3.48 13.95 -6.52
N ILE A 37 3.38 14.91 -5.60
CA ILE A 37 3.17 16.34 -5.86
C ILE A 37 4.41 17.08 -5.36
N PRO A 38 5.35 17.45 -6.26
CA PRO A 38 6.51 18.25 -5.90
C PRO A 38 6.11 19.57 -5.23
N LYS A 39 6.93 20.04 -4.29
CA LYS A 39 6.70 21.33 -3.64
C LYS A 39 6.51 22.45 -4.67
N GLY A 40 5.45 23.24 -4.52
CA GLY A 40 5.10 24.34 -5.43
C GLY A 40 4.37 23.91 -6.71
N LYS A 41 4.16 22.62 -6.95
CA LYS A 41 3.28 22.12 -8.01
C LYS A 41 1.90 21.77 -7.46
N ARG A 42 0.90 21.77 -8.34
CA ARG A 42 -0.50 21.43 -8.00
C ARG A 42 -0.92 20.05 -8.48
N LYS A 43 -0.32 19.56 -9.58
CA LYS A 43 -0.70 18.29 -10.21
C LYS A 43 0.08 17.12 -9.61
N MET A 44 -0.64 16.04 -9.30
CA MET A 44 -0.08 14.75 -8.93
C MET A 44 0.51 14.07 -10.16
N MET A 45 1.68 13.46 -10.00
CA MET A 45 2.31 12.61 -11.00
C MET A 45 2.36 11.18 -10.45
N TYR A 46 1.67 10.25 -11.11
CA TYR A 46 1.76 8.84 -10.77
C TYR A 46 2.94 8.20 -11.48
N ILE A 47 3.72 7.47 -10.70
CA ILE A 47 4.87 6.72 -11.17
C ILE A 47 4.35 5.35 -11.61
N GLY A 48 4.70 4.94 -12.82
CA GLY A 48 4.17 3.73 -13.47
C GLY A 48 3.42 4.01 -14.76
N ASP A 49 2.49 4.97 -14.75
CA ASP A 49 1.35 4.92 -15.67
C ASP A 49 1.63 5.36 -17.12
N SER A 50 2.47 6.38 -17.34
CA SER A 50 2.77 6.90 -18.70
C SER A 50 4.25 6.84 -19.07
N ARG A 51 5.15 7.29 -18.18
CA ARG A 51 6.58 7.37 -18.51
C ARG A 51 7.29 6.02 -18.65
N LEU A 52 6.86 5.01 -17.88
CA LEU A 52 7.44 3.67 -17.96
C LEU A 52 6.79 2.87 -19.08
N THR A 53 5.46 2.90 -19.15
CA THR A 53 4.68 2.20 -20.16
C THR A 53 4.96 2.69 -21.57
N ASP A 54 5.38 3.94 -21.81
CA ASP A 54 5.78 4.42 -23.14
C ASP A 54 7.19 4.01 -23.56
N ASN A 55 8.02 3.47 -22.66
CA ASN A 55 9.36 3.02 -22.97
C ASN A 55 9.35 1.62 -23.62
N TYR A 56 9.85 1.53 -24.86
CA TYR A 56 9.94 0.24 -25.58
C TYR A 56 10.74 -0.82 -24.82
N GLN A 57 11.86 -0.44 -24.19
CA GLN A 57 12.68 -1.38 -23.43
C GLN A 57 11.90 -1.96 -22.24
N TYR A 58 11.09 -1.14 -21.57
CA TYR A 58 10.21 -1.58 -20.48
C TYR A 58 9.14 -2.57 -20.98
N ARG A 59 8.58 -2.33 -22.18
CA ARG A 59 7.61 -3.24 -22.82
C ARG A 59 8.24 -4.58 -23.22
N CYS A 60 9.54 -4.64 -23.47
CA CYS A 60 10.22 -5.90 -23.77
C CYS A 60 10.53 -6.76 -22.53
N LEU A 61 10.43 -6.19 -21.32
CA LEU A 61 10.67 -6.92 -20.08
C LEU A 61 9.53 -7.90 -19.75
N ASP A 62 9.88 -8.98 -19.05
CA ASP A 62 8.91 -9.87 -18.44
C ASP A 62 8.19 -9.22 -17.23
N MET A 63 7.10 -9.83 -16.77
CA MET A 63 6.30 -9.31 -15.65
C MET A 63 7.13 -9.09 -14.37
N GLU A 64 8.09 -9.97 -14.08
CA GLU A 64 8.89 -9.90 -12.85
C GLU A 64 9.89 -8.73 -12.91
N GLN A 65 10.56 -8.56 -14.06
CA GLN A 65 11.48 -7.47 -14.33
C GLN A 65 10.75 -6.12 -14.33
N ARG A 66 9.54 -6.06 -14.89
CA ARG A 66 8.69 -4.86 -14.82
C ARG A 66 8.38 -4.47 -13.39
N SER A 67 7.96 -5.43 -12.56
CA SER A 67 7.70 -5.19 -11.14
C SER A 67 8.94 -4.66 -10.41
N LYS A 68 10.14 -5.20 -10.71
CA LYS A 68 11.41 -4.70 -10.14
C LYS A 68 11.71 -3.26 -10.57
N VAL A 69 11.47 -2.91 -11.84
CA VAL A 69 11.68 -1.55 -12.36
C VAL A 69 10.69 -0.57 -11.75
N GLU A 70 9.42 -0.95 -11.62
CA GLU A 70 8.39 -0.14 -10.96
C GLU A 70 8.74 0.12 -9.50
N PHE A 71 9.10 -0.94 -8.76
CA PHE A 71 9.52 -0.81 -7.36
C PHE A 71 10.74 0.10 -7.22
N LYS A 72 11.74 -0.05 -8.10
CA LYS A 72 12.90 0.85 -8.11
C LYS A 72 12.50 2.30 -8.34
N ALA A 73 11.59 2.57 -9.27
CA ALA A 73 11.11 3.92 -9.54
C ALA A 73 10.33 4.51 -8.35
N TYR A 74 9.60 3.69 -7.60
CA TYR A 74 8.93 4.11 -6.36
C TYR A 74 9.96 4.50 -5.29
N VAL A 75 10.98 3.68 -5.09
CA VAL A 75 12.07 3.94 -4.14
C VAL A 75 12.81 5.22 -4.51
N GLU A 76 13.12 5.44 -5.79
CA GLU A 76 13.80 6.66 -6.26
C GLU A 76 12.97 7.93 -6.02
N ALA A 77 11.65 7.84 -6.03
CA ALA A 77 10.78 9.00 -5.91
C ALA A 77 10.48 9.43 -4.47
N VAL A 78 10.36 8.47 -3.55
CA VAL A 78 9.87 8.71 -2.19
C VAL A 78 10.86 8.25 -1.12
N GLY A 79 11.83 7.41 -1.49
CA GLY A 79 12.76 6.79 -0.56
C GLY A 79 12.18 5.52 0.07
N ILE A 80 13.06 4.55 0.33
CA ILE A 80 12.65 3.24 0.86
C ILE A 80 12.05 3.36 2.27
N ASP A 81 12.56 4.27 3.09
CA ASP A 81 12.09 4.47 4.47
C ASP A 81 10.64 4.95 4.49
N THR A 82 10.29 5.92 3.63
CA THR A 82 8.92 6.44 3.56
C THR A 82 7.94 5.39 3.02
N LEU A 83 8.39 4.52 2.11
CA LEU A 83 7.58 3.41 1.63
C LEU A 83 7.34 2.36 2.72
N ASN A 84 8.37 2.01 3.50
CA ASN A 84 8.25 1.07 4.62
C ASN A 84 7.33 1.62 5.73
N ASP A 85 7.45 2.91 6.04
CA ASP A 85 6.56 3.58 6.99
C ASP A 85 5.11 3.60 6.50
N ALA A 86 4.90 3.88 5.22
CA ALA A 86 3.57 3.88 4.61
C ALA A 86 2.97 2.47 4.55
N LEU A 87 3.78 1.45 4.29
CA LEU A 87 3.38 0.05 4.26
C LEU A 87 2.96 -0.44 5.66
N SER A 88 3.74 -0.08 6.69
CA SER A 88 3.41 -0.38 8.08
C SER A 88 2.10 0.28 8.51
N GLU A 89 1.92 1.57 8.19
CA GLU A 89 0.68 2.30 8.49
C GLU A 89 -0.54 1.70 7.75
N ALA A 90 -0.36 1.31 6.49
CA ALA A 90 -1.42 0.68 5.72
C ALA A 90 -1.80 -0.70 6.29
N TRP A 91 -0.80 -1.47 6.74
CA TRP A 91 -1.02 -2.74 7.42
C TRP A 91 -1.79 -2.58 8.73
N GLU A 92 -1.42 -1.60 9.56
CA GLU A 92 -2.14 -1.31 10.82
C GLU A 92 -3.60 -0.93 10.60
N ARG A 93 -3.91 -0.22 9.50
CA ARG A 93 -5.28 0.16 9.16
C ARG A 93 -6.14 -1.03 8.70
N ILE A 94 -5.53 -2.00 8.02
CA ILE A 94 -6.22 -3.20 7.53
C ILE A 94 -6.32 -4.28 8.59
N LYS A 95 -5.36 -4.32 9.52
CA LYS A 95 -5.20 -5.39 10.51
C LYS A 95 -6.58 -5.77 11.04
N PRO A 96 -7.04 -7.02 10.83
CA PRO A 96 -8.34 -7.43 11.31
C PRO A 96 -8.35 -7.16 12.82
N LYS A 97 -9.24 -6.28 13.25
CA LYS A 97 -9.39 -6.01 14.67
C LYS A 97 -9.76 -7.35 15.32
N PRO A 98 -9.14 -7.73 16.43
CA PRO A 98 -9.65 -8.84 17.21
C PRO A 98 -11.13 -8.55 17.46
N ILE A 99 -11.98 -9.48 17.06
CA ILE A 99 -13.41 -9.44 17.38
C ILE A 99 -13.48 -9.29 18.90
N SER A 100 -14.13 -8.23 19.37
CA SER A 100 -14.30 -7.98 20.81
C SER A 100 -14.94 -9.21 21.44
N SER A 101 -14.44 -9.63 22.60
CA SER A 101 -15.06 -10.71 23.39
C SER A 101 -16.52 -10.43 23.75
N GLU A 102 -16.99 -9.19 23.58
CA GLU A 102 -18.38 -8.77 23.82
C GLU A 102 -19.36 -9.20 22.70
N GLU A 103 -18.88 -9.64 21.53
CA GLU A 103 -19.75 -10.25 20.50
C GLU A 103 -20.02 -11.74 20.76
N TYR A 104 -19.34 -12.34 21.74
CA TYR A 104 -19.66 -13.66 22.25
C TYR A 104 -20.73 -13.53 23.34
N ASP A 105 -22.00 -13.45 22.92
CA ASP A 105 -23.13 -13.78 23.79
C ASP A 105 -23.15 -15.32 23.98
N ILE A 106 -22.10 -15.84 24.62
CA ILE A 106 -22.06 -17.26 25.02
C ILE A 106 -22.71 -17.33 26.39
N ASP A 107 -24.03 -17.47 26.38
CA ASP A 107 -24.85 -17.90 27.52
C ASP A 107 -24.54 -19.39 27.81
N PHE A 108 -23.34 -19.68 28.33
CA PHE A 108 -22.97 -21.05 28.74
C PHE A 108 -23.28 -21.23 30.22
N ASP A 109 -24.45 -21.79 30.52
CA ASP A 109 -24.82 -22.18 31.87
C ASP A 109 -24.06 -23.45 32.30
N VAL A 110 -23.00 -23.26 33.08
CA VAL A 110 -22.13 -24.33 33.59
C VAL A 110 -22.80 -25.13 34.72
N SER A 111 -23.98 -24.71 35.21
CA SER A 111 -24.70 -25.42 36.28
C SER A 111 -25.22 -26.80 35.87
N GLN A 112 -25.23 -27.10 34.57
CA GLN A 112 -25.61 -28.42 34.05
C GLN A 112 -24.48 -29.48 34.16
N PHE A 113 -23.27 -29.07 34.55
CA PHE A 113 -22.09 -29.94 34.62
C PHE A 113 -21.55 -30.17 36.05
N VAL A 114 -22.25 -29.71 37.08
CA VAL A 114 -21.89 -29.92 38.50
C VAL A 114 -22.97 -30.73 39.22
#